data_AF-A0A229P0W9-F1
#
_entry.id   AF-A0A229P0W9-F1
#
_cell.length_a   1.000
_cell.length_b   1.000
_cell.length_c   1.000
_cell.angle_alpha   90.00
_cell.angle_beta   90.00
_cell.angle_gamma   90.00
#
_symmetry.space_group_name_H-M   'P 1'
#
loop_
_entity.id
_entity.type
_entity.pdbx_description
1 polymer ?
#
loop_
_entity_poly.entity_id
_entity_poly.type
_entity_poly.pdbx_seq_one_letter_code
_entity_poly.pdbx_strand_id
1 'polypeptide(L)'
;MNLGVVLVLFILLVIVTSVFAPKCALNDENPIGISGTLGFDVANYSSTPLSCASVSGDSGFPTPSAYLPAYDGHNHFELTIRSMLQLLSSLPDQKYV
;
A
#
# COMPACT_ATOMS: atom_id res chain seq x y z
N MET A 1 -41.31 -21.62 -10.68
CA MET A 1 -40.36 -20.83 -9.86
C MET A 1 -41.17 -19.71 -9.23
N ASN A 2 -41.33 -19.70 -7.90
CA ASN A 2 -42.16 -18.68 -7.24
C ASN A 2 -41.41 -17.36 -7.21
N LEU A 3 -41.93 -16.35 -7.90
CA LEU A 3 -41.32 -15.01 -7.98
C LEU A 3 -41.06 -14.42 -6.58
N GLY A 4 -41.93 -14.68 -5.62
CA GLY A 4 -41.74 -14.27 -4.22
C GLY A 4 -40.50 -14.89 -3.57
N VAL A 5 -40.16 -16.15 -3.87
CA VAL A 5 -38.96 -16.80 -3.33
C VAL A 5 -37.70 -16.17 -3.91
N VAL A 6 -37.73 -15.81 -5.20
CA VAL A 6 -36.61 -15.10 -5.86
C VAL A 6 -36.37 -13.73 -5.23
N LEU A 7 -37.44 -12.98 -4.95
CA LEU A 7 -37.37 -11.66 -4.33
C LEU A 7 -36.77 -11.72 -2.91
N VAL A 8 -37.19 -12.72 -2.12
CA VAL A 8 -36.67 -12.95 -0.77
C VAL A 8 -35.18 -13.30 -0.80
N LEU A 9 -34.77 -14.20 -1.71
CA LEU A 9 -33.36 -14.55 -1.92
C LEU A 9 -32.51 -13.34 -2.33
N PHE A 10 -33.03 -12.49 -3.22
CA PHE A 10 -32.32 -11.30 -3.69
C PHE A 10 -32.12 -10.27 -2.56
N ILE A 11 -33.16 -10.01 -1.77
CA ILE A 11 -33.07 -9.07 -0.64
C ILE A 11 -32.09 -9.60 0.42
N LEU A 12 -32.13 -10.90 0.73
CA LEU A 12 -31.18 -11.54 1.65
C LEU A 12 -29.74 -11.43 1.13
N LEU A 13 -29.52 -11.66 -0.16
CA LEU A 13 -28.21 -11.51 -0.78
C LEU A 13 -27.69 -10.07 -0.62
N VAL A 14 -28.52 -9.05 -0.89
CA VAL A 14 -28.15 -7.64 -0.77
C VAL A 14 -27.81 -7.26 0.68
N ILE A 15 -28.55 -7.79 1.66
CA ILE A 15 -28.26 -7.54 3.07
C ILE A 15 -26.92 -8.19 3.45
N VAL A 16 -26.67 -9.44 3.05
CA VAL A 16 -25.41 -10.12 3.34
C VAL A 16 -24.24 -9.38 2.66
N THR A 17 -24.37 -9.00 1.40
CA THR A 17 -23.30 -8.27 0.72
C THR A 17 -23.10 -6.86 1.28
N SER A 18 -24.11 -6.19 1.82
CA SER A 18 -23.95 -4.86 2.45
C SER A 18 -23.42 -4.91 3.88
N VAL A 19 -23.72 -5.95 4.65
CA VAL A 19 -23.24 -6.13 6.03
C VAL A 19 -21.85 -6.75 6.07
N PHE A 20 -21.56 -7.67 5.15
CA PHE A 20 -20.27 -8.37 5.08
C PHE A 20 -19.32 -7.83 4.01
N ALA A 21 -19.73 -6.87 3.17
CA ALA A 21 -18.74 -6.09 2.43
C ALA A 21 -17.90 -5.30 3.44
N PRO A 22 -16.57 -5.36 3.34
CA PRO A 22 -15.73 -4.42 4.05
C PRO A 22 -16.23 -3.03 3.67
N LYS A 23 -16.71 -2.26 4.65
CA LYS A 23 -16.79 -0.81 4.50
C LYS A 23 -15.34 -0.35 4.37
N CYS A 24 -14.80 -0.39 3.16
CA CYS A 24 -13.63 0.40 2.84
C CYS A 24 -14.07 1.83 3.13
N ALA A 25 -13.60 2.35 4.26
CA ALA A 25 -13.90 3.68 4.74
C ALA A 25 -13.39 4.67 3.69
N LEU A 26 -14.28 5.05 2.76
CA LEU A 26 -14.11 6.19 1.86
C LEU A 26 -14.58 7.45 2.59
N ASN A 27 -14.10 7.64 3.81
CA ASN A 27 -14.29 8.85 4.60
C ASN A 27 -12.94 9.16 5.27
N ASP A 28 -12.05 9.70 4.46
CA ASP A 28 -11.09 10.75 4.82
C ASP A 28 -10.59 11.33 3.50
N GLU A 29 -10.36 12.63 3.46
CA GLU A 29 -10.05 13.41 2.25
C GLU A 29 -8.67 13.11 1.63
N ASN A 30 -8.16 11.90 1.80
CA ASN A 30 -7.03 11.38 1.06
C ASN A 30 -7.45 10.07 0.39
N PRO A 31 -7.53 10.02 -0.95
CA PRO A 31 -7.67 8.73 -1.61
C PRO A 31 -6.41 7.93 -1.29
N ILE A 32 -6.51 7.01 -0.32
CA ILE A 32 -5.59 5.88 -0.21
C ILE A 32 -5.92 4.96 -1.40
N GLY A 33 -5.61 5.44 -2.61
CA GLY A 33 -5.37 4.55 -3.73
C GLY A 33 -4.11 3.76 -3.42
N ILE A 34 -3.87 2.71 -4.20
CA ILE A 34 -2.63 1.89 -4.17
C ILE A 34 -1.35 2.74 -4.37
N SER A 35 -1.49 4.05 -4.61
CA SER A 35 -0.48 5.10 -4.57
C SER A 35 -0.17 5.59 -3.13
N GLY A 36 -0.08 4.67 -2.16
CA GLY A 36 0.28 5.00 -0.77
C GLY A 36 1.79 4.91 -0.56
N THR A 37 2.35 5.83 0.22
CA THR A 37 3.68 5.65 0.80
C THR A 37 3.56 4.59 1.90
N LEU A 38 4.38 3.55 1.81
CA LEU A 38 4.48 2.48 2.79
C LEU A 38 5.77 2.65 3.58
N GLY A 39 5.61 2.99 4.85
CA GLY A 39 6.68 3.11 5.81
C GLY A 39 6.96 1.80 6.55
N PHE A 40 8.22 1.50 6.84
CA PHE A 40 8.60 0.40 7.73
C PHE A 40 9.84 0.72 8.56
N ASP A 41 9.89 0.18 9.78
CA ASP A 41 11.01 0.37 10.70
C ASP A 41 12.00 -0.80 10.63
N VAL A 42 13.29 -0.47 10.65
CA VAL A 42 14.39 -1.43 10.75
C VAL A 42 15.11 -1.19 12.06
N ALA A 43 15.12 -2.22 12.91
CA ALA A 43 15.85 -2.25 14.17
C ALA A 43 17.12 -3.09 14.04
N ASN A 44 18.24 -2.60 14.60
CA ASN A 44 19.50 -3.31 14.68
C ASN A 44 19.82 -3.72 16.11
N TYR A 45 19.57 -4.99 16.42
CA TYR A 45 19.92 -5.60 17.71
C TYR A 45 21.30 -6.29 17.72
N SER A 46 22.09 -6.14 16.64
CA SER A 46 23.43 -6.72 16.56
C SER A 46 24.47 -5.82 17.23
N SER A 47 25.65 -6.37 17.55
CA SER A 47 26.77 -5.62 18.12
C SER A 47 27.52 -4.74 17.10
N THR A 48 27.12 -4.77 15.82
CA THR A 48 27.81 -4.08 14.73
C THR A 48 26.89 -3.02 14.13
N PRO A 49 27.38 -1.79 13.90
CA PRO A 49 26.57 -0.77 13.25
C PRO A 49 26.34 -1.12 11.78
N LEU A 50 25.16 -0.80 11.27
CA LEU A 50 24.79 -0.97 9.87
C LEU A 50 24.72 0.41 9.19
N SER A 51 24.89 0.42 7.87
CA SER A 51 24.74 1.64 7.07
C SER A 51 23.97 1.32 5.80
N CYS A 52 22.99 2.15 5.48
CA CYS A 52 22.25 2.09 4.23
C CYS A 52 23.16 2.57 3.09
N ALA A 53 23.60 1.64 2.25
CA ALA A 53 24.52 1.93 1.16
C ALA A 53 23.82 2.55 -0.07
N SER A 54 22.63 2.05 -0.40
CA SER A 54 21.83 2.56 -1.51
C SER A 54 20.36 2.26 -1.30
N VAL A 55 19.54 3.12 -1.89
CA VAL A 55 18.09 2.97 -2.02
C VAL A 55 17.79 3.09 -3.51
N SER A 56 16.93 2.22 -4.04
CA SER A 56 16.56 2.21 -5.45
C SER A 56 15.04 2.19 -5.63
N GLY A 57 14.58 2.76 -6.75
CA GLY A 57 13.16 2.98 -7.00
C GLY A 57 12.64 4.31 -6.46
N ASP A 58 11.32 4.48 -6.46
CA ASP A 58 10.66 5.68 -5.97
C ASP A 58 10.55 5.62 -4.44
N SER A 59 11.63 5.99 -3.75
CA SER A 59 11.73 5.87 -2.29
C SER A 59 12.69 6.90 -1.72
N GLY A 60 12.49 7.22 -0.44
CA GLY A 60 13.33 8.17 0.30
C GLY A 60 14.52 7.50 0.97
N PHE A 61 15.57 8.28 1.28
CA PHE A 61 16.60 7.82 2.21
C PHE A 61 15.99 7.60 3.62
N PRO A 62 16.47 6.60 4.38
CA PRO A 62 15.95 6.33 5.71
C PRO A 62 16.15 7.53 6.66
N THR A 63 15.18 7.70 7.55
CA THR A 63 15.24 8.69 8.63
C THR A 63 15.51 8.00 9.97
N PRO A 64 16.21 8.64 10.93
CA PRO A 64 16.82 9.97 10.82
C PRO A 64 18.10 10.00 9.97
N SER A 65 18.73 8.86 9.69
CA SER A 65 19.95 8.82 8.87
C SER A 65 20.16 7.49 8.17
N ALA A 66 21.11 7.44 7.24
CA ALA A 66 21.58 6.19 6.65
C ALA A 66 22.33 5.28 7.65
N TYR A 67 22.79 5.82 8.78
CA TYR A 67 23.50 5.08 9.80
C TYR A 67 22.52 4.46 10.79
N LEU A 68 22.73 3.18 11.12
CA LEU A 68 21.92 2.42 12.06
C LEU A 68 22.83 1.90 13.19
N PRO A 69 22.78 2.50 14.39
CA PRO A 69 23.62 2.12 15.52
C PRO A 69 23.52 0.64 15.91
N ALA A 70 24.54 0.12 16.60
CA ALA A 70 24.50 -1.22 17.20
C ALA A 70 23.57 -1.27 18.43
N TYR A 71 23.16 -2.49 18.81
CA TYR A 71 22.35 -2.89 19.97
C TYR A 71 20.90 -2.42 19.98
N ASP A 72 20.62 -1.18 19.60
CA ASP A 72 19.26 -0.60 19.63
C ASP A 72 19.10 0.52 18.59
N GLY A 73 19.75 0.39 17.43
CA GLY A 73 19.58 1.35 16.34
C GLY A 73 18.22 1.18 15.69
N HIS A 74 17.51 2.27 15.41
CA HIS A 74 16.23 2.27 14.68
C HIS A 74 16.24 3.29 13.55
N ASN A 75 15.84 2.87 12.35
CA ASN A 75 15.61 3.77 11.22
C ASN A 75 14.27 3.45 10.54
N HIS A 76 13.61 4.49 10.05
CA HIS A 76 12.38 4.41 9.29
C HIS A 76 12.66 4.53 7.79
N PHE A 77 12.06 3.64 6.99
CA PHE A 77 12.19 3.59 5.54
C PHE A 77 10.83 3.87 4.90
N GLU A 78 10.81 4.75 3.91
CA GLU A 78 9.60 5.13 3.17
C GLU A 78 9.70 4.63 1.73
N LEU A 79 8.68 3.87 1.30
CA LEU A 79 8.56 3.34 -0.06
C LEU A 79 7.33 3.94 -0.74
N THR A 80 7.51 4.56 -1.90
CA THR A 80 6.37 4.98 -2.73
C THR A 80 5.96 3.82 -3.62
N ILE A 81 4.82 3.20 -3.34
CA ILE A 81 4.26 2.19 -4.24
C ILE A 81 3.47 2.91 -5.32
N ARG A 82 3.88 2.75 -6.57
CA ARG A 82 3.09 3.19 -7.72
C ARG A 82 2.02 2.16 -8.01
N SER A 83 0.78 2.61 -8.14
CA SER A 83 -0.30 1.75 -8.62
C SER A 83 0.00 1.29 -10.05
N MET A 84 -0.36 0.04 -10.39
CA MET A 84 -0.21 -0.52 -11.75
C MET A 84 -0.80 0.39 -12.84
N LEU A 85 -1.87 1.13 -12.52
CA LEU A 85 -2.47 2.13 -13.41
C LEU A 85 -1.53 3.32 -13.72
N GLN A 86 -0.76 3.79 -12.73
CA GLN A 86 0.23 4.85 -12.94
C GLN A 86 1.41 4.35 -13.77
N LEU A 87 1.83 3.10 -13.57
CA LEU A 87 2.90 2.46 -14.32
C LEU A 87 2.54 2.37 -15.82
N LEU A 88 1.31 1.99 -16.15
CA LEU A 88 0.79 1.98 -17.52
C LEU A 88 0.71 3.39 -18.14
N SER A 89 0.36 4.43 -17.37
CA SER A 89 0.33 5.82 -17.87
C SER A 89 1.72 6.45 -18.08
N SER A 90 2.77 5.86 -17.50
CA SER A 90 4.16 6.34 -17.65
C SER A 90 4.92 5.65 -18.78
N LEU A 91 4.31 4.69 -19.47
CA LEU A 91 4.92 4.08 -20.65
C LEU A 91 4.99 5.10 -21.78
N PRO A 92 6.16 5.28 -22.43
CA PRO A 92 6.24 6.16 -23.58
C PRO A 92 5.34 5.60 -24.70
N ASP A 93 4.52 6.47 -25.30
CA ASP A 93 3.78 6.15 -26.52
C ASP A 93 4.77 5.57 -27.55
N GLN A 94 4.77 4.26 -27.74
CA GLN A 94 5.46 3.64 -28.84
C GLN A 94 4.73 4.05 -30.12
N LYS A 95 5.16 5.19 -30.68
CA LYS A 95 4.88 5.53 -32.07
C LYS A 95 5.69 4.58 -32.94
N TYR A 96 5.03 3.51 -33.37
CA TYR A 96 5.51 2.68 -34.47
C TYR A 96 5.55 3.56 -35.72
N VAL A 97 6.76 3.79 -36.25
CA VAL A 97 7.03 4.34 -37.59
C VAL A 97 7.41 3.19 -38.49
#